data_AF-A0A0Q7KG02-F1
#
_entry.id   AF-A0A0Q7KG02-F1
#
_cell.length_a   1.000
_cell.length_b   1.000
_cell.length_c   1.000
_cell.angle_alpha   90.00
_cell.angle_beta   90.00
_cell.angle_gamma   90.00
#
_symmetry.space_group_name_H-M   'P 1'
#
loop_
_entity.id
_entity.type
_entity.pdbx_description
1 polymer ?
#
loop_
_entity_poly.entity_id
_entity_poly.type
_entity_poly.pdbx_seq_one_letter_code
_entity_poly.pdbx_strand_id
1 'polypeptide(L)'
;MIWYLARATGMVALIAFTASTAMGALASRHRARPTERQLDRRFLVQVAHRSAAVLGLTMLLAHAVLIVLDVYVDVSLTSTVVPFTAGYRPLALGLGTLAVYAFVVVAVSGAARGRLATSARATRTWRRVHLAAYAGWAAAMAHGILAGTDTGATWTTAIYAACGLAVAVAVGLRLRDHAAARRAPLASARTLVRSHP
;
A
#
# COMPACT_ATOMS: atom_id res chain seq x y z
N MET A 1 -6.58 -26.86 10.94
CA MET A 1 -7.60 -25.91 10.45
C MET A 1 -7.10 -24.46 10.50
N ILE A 2 -6.60 -23.97 11.65
CA ILE A 2 -6.07 -22.61 11.86
C ILE A 2 -5.02 -22.21 10.80
N TRP A 3 -4.10 -23.11 10.47
CA TRP A 3 -3.09 -22.91 9.44
C TRP A 3 -3.63 -22.48 8.06
N TYR A 4 -4.72 -23.11 7.58
CA TYR A 4 -5.34 -22.73 6.30
C TYR A 4 -6.01 -21.35 6.38
N LEU A 5 -6.66 -21.04 7.51
CA LEU A 5 -7.26 -19.71 7.71
C LEU A 5 -6.18 -18.62 7.80
N ALA A 6 -5.08 -18.87 8.52
CA ALA A 6 -3.96 -17.94 8.62
C ALA A 6 -3.40 -17.64 7.22
N ARG A 7 -3.26 -18.66 6.37
CA ARG A 7 -2.83 -18.46 4.99
C ARG A 7 -3.83 -17.68 4.15
N ALA A 8 -5.10 -18.07 4.18
CA ALA A 8 -6.14 -17.42 3.39
C ALA A 8 -6.26 -15.93 3.75
N THR A 9 -6.28 -15.61 5.05
CA THR A 9 -6.34 -14.23 5.55
C THR A 9 -5.10 -13.42 5.13
N GLY A 10 -3.90 -14.00 5.17
CA GLY A 10 -2.68 -13.35 4.68
C GLY A 10 -2.73 -13.04 3.17
N MET A 11 -3.23 -13.97 2.36
CA MET A 11 -3.35 -13.79 0.91
C MET A 11 -4.39 -12.72 0.55
N VAL A 12 -5.54 -12.74 1.22
CA VAL A 12 -6.58 -11.72 1.03
C VAL A 12 -6.09 -10.36 1.49
N ALA A 13 -5.35 -10.28 2.61
CA ALA A 13 -4.73 -9.03 3.06
C ALA A 13 -3.78 -8.45 2.00
N LEU A 14 -2.91 -9.28 1.41
CA LEU A 14 -1.99 -8.84 0.35
C LEU A 14 -2.74 -8.29 -0.88
N ILE A 15 -3.77 -9.00 -1.34
CA ILE A 15 -4.58 -8.57 -2.50
C ILE A 15 -5.28 -7.24 -2.18
N ALA A 16 -5.90 -7.12 -1.00
CA ALA A 16 -6.60 -5.92 -0.57
C ALA A 16 -5.66 -4.71 -0.45
N PHE A 17 -4.48 -4.88 0.16
CA PHE A 17 -3.47 -3.82 0.25
C PHE A 17 -2.89 -3.45 -1.12
N THR A 18 -2.72 -4.41 -2.03
CA THR A 18 -2.32 -4.16 -3.42
C THR A 18 -3.35 -3.28 -4.12
N ALA A 19 -4.63 -3.65 -4.05
CA ALA A 19 -5.71 -2.87 -4.64
C ALA A 19 -5.79 -1.46 -4.05
N SER A 20 -5.71 -1.33 -2.72
CA SER A 20 -5.68 -0.05 -2.02
C SER A 20 -4.49 0.82 -2.47
N THR A 21 -3.29 0.26 -2.52
CA THR A 21 -2.06 0.97 -2.92
C THR A 21 -2.12 1.42 -4.39
N ALA A 22 -2.56 0.55 -5.29
CA ALA A 22 -2.72 0.87 -6.71
C ALA A 22 -3.76 1.97 -6.92
N MET A 23 -4.92 1.89 -6.26
CA MET A 23 -5.94 2.94 -6.31
C MET A 23 -5.43 4.26 -5.73
N GLY A 24 -4.69 4.25 -4.62
CA GLY A 24 -4.09 5.44 -4.02
C GLY A 24 -3.05 6.11 -4.93
N ALA A 25 -2.26 5.30 -5.64
CA ALA A 25 -1.32 5.78 -6.65
C ALA A 25 -2.05 6.49 -7.81
N LEU A 26 -3.13 5.88 -8.31
CA LEU A 26 -3.94 6.37 -9.43
C LEU A 26 -4.83 7.57 -9.07
N ALA A 27 -5.33 7.65 -7.83
CA ALA A 27 -6.19 8.73 -7.36
C ALA A 27 -5.43 10.06 -7.18
N SER A 28 -4.10 10.01 -7.01
CA SER A 28 -3.26 11.19 -6.82
C SER A 28 -3.02 12.02 -8.08
N ARG A 29 -3.66 11.68 -9.21
CA ARG A 29 -3.53 12.39 -10.49
C ARG A 29 -4.19 13.77 -10.42
N HIS A 30 -3.36 14.81 -10.36
CA HIS A 30 -3.84 16.19 -10.43
C HIS A 30 -4.16 16.55 -11.88
N ARG A 31 -5.41 16.95 -12.15
CA ARG A 31 -5.82 17.60 -13.40
C ARG A 31 -6.36 18.98 -13.06
N ALA A 32 -5.94 19.98 -13.82
CA ALA A 32 -6.28 21.38 -13.57
C ALA A 32 -7.77 21.69 -13.74
N ARG A 33 -8.49 20.94 -14.58
CA ARG A 33 -9.95 21.06 -14.79
C ARG A 33 -10.58 19.67 -14.95
N PRO A 34 -11.04 19.02 -13.86
CA PRO A 34 -11.75 17.75 -13.95
C PRO A 34 -13.18 17.97 -14.47
N THR A 35 -13.69 17.05 -15.30
CA THR A 35 -15.12 17.01 -15.67
C THR A 35 -15.97 16.40 -14.54
N GLU A 36 -17.28 16.62 -14.54
CA GLU A 36 -18.20 16.06 -13.52
C GLU A 36 -18.08 14.53 -13.41
N ARG A 37 -18.09 13.82 -14.55
CA ARG A 37 -17.86 12.37 -14.62
C ARG A 37 -16.52 11.94 -14.00
N GLN A 38 -15.50 12.81 -14.01
CA GLN A 38 -14.20 12.54 -13.37
C GLN A 38 -14.23 12.77 -11.87
N LEU A 39 -15.09 13.67 -11.36
CA LEU A 39 -15.32 13.86 -9.93
C LEU A 39 -16.04 12.64 -9.34
N ASP A 40 -17.08 12.15 -10.00
CA ASP A 40 -17.80 10.93 -9.59
C ASP A 40 -16.86 9.73 -9.53
N ARG A 41 -16.02 9.56 -10.57
CA ARG A 41 -15.03 8.49 -10.59
C ARG A 41 -14.01 8.62 -9.46
N ARG A 42 -13.60 9.84 -9.09
CA ARG A 42 -12.69 10.06 -7.95
C ARG A 42 -13.33 9.66 -6.62
N PHE A 43 -14.61 9.96 -6.45
CA PHE A 43 -15.36 9.53 -5.27
C PHE A 43 -15.44 8.00 -5.19
N LEU A 44 -15.82 7.34 -6.29
CA LEU A 44 -15.87 5.87 -6.36
C LEU A 44 -14.52 5.22 -6.05
N VAL A 45 -13.43 5.74 -6.64
CA VAL A 45 -12.07 5.25 -6.37
C VAL A 45 -11.67 5.47 -4.91
N GLN A 46 -12.08 6.59 -4.29
CA GLN A 46 -11.79 6.87 -2.89
C GLN A 46 -12.55 5.92 -1.95
N VAL A 47 -13.82 5.63 -2.25
CA VAL A 47 -14.62 4.64 -1.52
C VAL A 47 -13.98 3.26 -1.66
N ALA A 48 -13.68 2.83 -2.89
CA ALA A 48 -13.05 1.54 -3.15
C ALA A 48 -11.67 1.41 -2.47
N HIS A 49 -10.85 2.46 -2.51
CA HIS A 49 -9.57 2.50 -1.80
C HIS A 49 -9.74 2.32 -0.29
N ARG A 50 -10.71 3.01 0.32
CA ARG A 50 -10.99 2.92 1.76
C ARG A 50 -11.54 1.54 2.13
N SER A 51 -12.47 0.99 1.34
CA SER A 51 -13.01 -0.35 1.55
C SER A 51 -11.92 -1.41 1.45
N ALA A 52 -11.04 -1.32 0.45
CA ALA A 52 -9.89 -2.22 0.30
C ALA A 52 -8.89 -2.08 1.46
N ALA A 53 -8.63 -0.85 1.93
CA ALA A 53 -7.76 -0.62 3.10
C ALA A 53 -8.34 -1.25 4.37
N VAL A 54 -9.64 -1.07 4.62
CA VAL A 54 -10.32 -1.66 5.79
C VAL A 54 -10.30 -3.19 5.70
N LEU A 55 -10.65 -3.76 4.54
CA LEU A 55 -10.57 -5.20 4.32
C LEU A 55 -9.15 -5.73 4.57
N GLY A 56 -8.13 -5.06 4.04
CA GLY A 56 -6.73 -5.42 4.24
C GLY A 56 -6.33 -5.41 5.70
N LEU A 57 -6.71 -4.36 6.45
CA LEU A 57 -6.42 -4.25 7.89
C LEU A 57 -7.14 -5.32 8.72
N THR A 58 -8.41 -5.61 8.42
CA THR A 58 -9.17 -6.68 9.10
C THR A 58 -8.53 -8.04 8.83
N MET A 59 -8.16 -8.32 7.59
CA MET A 59 -7.52 -9.58 7.22
C MET A 59 -6.10 -9.69 7.77
N LEU A 60 -5.37 -8.58 7.87
CA LEU A 60 -4.06 -8.53 8.53
C LEU A 60 -4.17 -8.83 10.02
N LEU A 61 -5.16 -8.24 10.70
CA LEU A 61 -5.41 -8.53 12.12
C LEU A 61 -5.77 -10.00 12.30
N ALA A 62 -6.69 -10.53 11.49
CA ALA A 62 -7.05 -11.94 11.52
C ALA A 62 -5.84 -12.84 11.28
N HIS A 63 -5.01 -12.52 10.28
CA HIS A 63 -3.78 -13.25 9.98
C HIS A 63 -2.82 -13.27 11.19
N ALA A 64 -2.52 -12.10 11.77
CA ALA A 64 -1.62 -12.00 12.91
C ALA A 64 -2.15 -12.75 14.15
N VAL A 65 -3.46 -12.61 14.45
CA VAL A 65 -4.11 -13.31 15.57
C VAL A 65 -4.07 -14.82 15.35
N LEU A 66 -4.40 -15.29 14.15
CA LEU A 66 -4.38 -16.73 13.85
C LEU A 66 -2.98 -17.33 13.96
N ILE A 67 -1.93 -16.58 13.59
CA ILE A 67 -0.53 -17.03 13.76
C ILE A 67 -0.14 -17.08 15.23
N VAL A 68 -0.53 -16.09 16.05
CA VAL A 68 -0.21 -16.06 17.49
C VAL A 68 -0.98 -17.16 18.25
N LEU A 69 -2.19 -17.50 17.82
CA LEU A 69 -3.00 -18.56 18.41
C LEU A 69 -2.61 -19.96 17.90
N ASP A 70 -1.77 -20.06 16.88
CA ASP A 70 -1.36 -21.35 16.33
C ASP A 70 -0.30 -21.99 17.26
N VAL A 71 -0.76 -22.91 18.11
CA VAL A 71 0.06 -23.66 19.08
C VAL A 71 1.19 -24.46 18.39
N TYR A 72 1.09 -24.70 17.08
CA TYR A 72 2.11 -25.41 16.31
C TYR A 72 3.27 -24.52 15.85
N VAL A 73 3.16 -23.19 15.96
CA VAL A 73 4.23 -22.26 15.61
C VAL A 73 4.68 -21.56 16.86
N ASP A 74 5.88 -21.87 17.34
CA ASP A 74 6.52 -21.28 18.53
C ASP A 74 6.97 -19.83 18.24
N VAL A 75 6.02 -18.96 17.88
CA VAL A 75 6.26 -17.53 17.69
C VAL A 75 6.15 -16.85 19.05
N SER A 76 7.29 -16.52 19.64
CA SER A 76 7.31 -15.72 20.87
C SER A 76 6.56 -14.39 20.66
N LEU A 77 5.77 -13.97 21.64
CA LEU A 77 5.04 -12.69 21.60
C LEU A 77 5.99 -11.51 21.30
N THR A 78 7.22 -11.59 21.84
CA THR A 78 8.31 -10.65 21.60
C THR A 78 8.68 -10.57 20.12
N SER A 79 8.78 -11.70 19.42
CA SER A 79 9.12 -11.73 17.99
C SER A 79 8.02 -11.20 17.07
N THR A 80 6.78 -11.18 17.53
CA THR A 80 5.66 -10.57 16.80
C THR A 80 5.74 -9.04 16.81
N VAL A 81 6.22 -8.47 17.92
CA VAL A 81 6.27 -7.01 18.14
C VAL A 81 7.66 -6.45 17.82
N VAL A 82 8.74 -7.12 18.18
CA VAL A 82 10.10 -6.61 17.94
C VAL A 82 10.65 -7.27 16.67
N PRO A 83 10.86 -6.50 15.58
CA PRO A 83 11.29 -7.07 14.32
C PRO A 83 12.67 -7.72 14.45
N PHE A 84 12.91 -8.81 13.70
CA PHE A 84 14.18 -9.54 13.62
C PHE A 84 14.64 -10.26 14.89
N THR A 85 13.78 -10.39 15.90
CA THR A 85 14.10 -11.12 17.15
C THR A 85 13.70 -12.60 17.14
N ALA A 86 13.04 -13.06 16.07
CA ALA A 86 12.64 -14.46 15.94
C ALA A 86 13.85 -15.39 15.74
N GLY A 87 13.92 -16.50 16.49
CA GLY A 87 14.93 -17.54 16.26
C GLY A 87 14.77 -18.29 14.93
N TYR A 88 13.56 -18.27 14.36
CA TYR A 88 13.22 -18.91 13.09
C TYR A 88 12.86 -17.87 12.03
N ARG A 89 13.55 -17.92 10.86
CA ARG A 89 13.39 -16.99 9.71
C ARG A 89 13.26 -15.50 10.12
N PRO A 90 14.24 -14.94 10.86
CA PRO A 90 14.17 -13.60 11.45
C PRO A 90 13.88 -12.49 10.43
N LEU A 91 14.47 -12.58 9.23
CA LEU A 91 14.25 -11.61 8.16
C LEU A 91 12.79 -11.59 7.71
N ALA A 92 12.21 -12.77 7.44
CA ALA A 92 10.84 -12.88 6.94
C ALA A 92 9.85 -12.35 8.00
N LEU A 93 9.99 -12.78 9.26
CA LEU A 93 9.12 -12.34 10.34
C LEU A 93 9.28 -10.84 10.63
N GLY A 94 10.52 -10.33 10.68
CA GLY A 94 10.78 -8.91 10.89
C GLY A 94 10.19 -8.02 9.80
N LEU A 95 10.22 -8.44 8.53
CA LEU A 95 9.53 -7.74 7.44
C LEU A 95 8.00 -7.71 7.63
N GLY A 96 7.41 -8.78 8.16
CA GLY A 96 5.99 -8.84 8.51
C GLY A 96 5.64 -7.80 9.60
N THR A 97 6.42 -7.76 10.68
CA THR A 97 6.25 -6.76 11.76
C THR A 97 6.41 -5.33 11.24
N LEU A 98 7.42 -5.06 10.40
CA LEU A 98 7.60 -3.74 9.79
C LEU A 98 6.43 -3.36 8.86
N ALA A 99 5.88 -4.32 8.11
CA ALA A 99 4.70 -4.09 7.29
C ALA A 99 3.48 -3.72 8.14
N VAL A 100 3.24 -4.42 9.25
CA VAL A 100 2.18 -4.10 10.22
C VAL A 100 2.33 -2.66 10.71
N TYR A 101 3.53 -2.26 11.14
CA TYR A 101 3.80 -0.90 11.61
C TYR A 101 3.53 0.15 10.53
N ALA A 102 3.99 -0.08 9.31
CA ALA A 102 3.73 0.82 8.20
C ALA A 102 2.22 0.96 7.93
N PHE A 103 1.48 -0.15 7.87
CA PHE A 103 0.04 -0.10 7.60
C PHE A 103 -0.76 0.55 8.73
N VAL A 104 -0.41 0.31 10.00
CA VAL A 104 -1.06 0.98 11.14
C VAL A 104 -0.84 2.49 11.09
N VAL A 105 0.41 2.93 10.90
CA VAL A 105 0.75 4.36 10.79
C VAL A 105 0.02 5.02 9.61
N VAL A 106 -0.03 4.34 8.46
CA VAL A 106 -0.73 4.84 7.26
C VAL A 106 -2.25 4.89 7.47
N ALA A 107 -2.83 3.90 8.15
CA ALA A 107 -4.26 3.84 8.45
C ALA A 107 -4.69 4.97 9.40
N VAL A 108 -3.96 5.15 10.51
CA VAL A 108 -4.20 6.20 11.50
C VAL A 108 -4.04 7.58 10.86
N SER A 109 -2.95 7.80 10.10
CA SER A 109 -2.75 9.06 9.38
C SER A 109 -3.82 9.31 8.30
N GLY A 110 -4.30 8.26 7.64
CA GLY A 110 -5.41 8.31 6.68
C GLY A 110 -6.73 8.73 7.32
N ALA A 111 -7.08 8.15 8.48
CA ALA A 111 -8.26 8.53 9.25
C ALA A 111 -8.19 9.97 9.75
N ALA A 112 -6.99 10.42 10.15
CA ALA A 112 -6.75 11.79 10.60
C ALA A 112 -6.69 12.83 9.47
N ARG A 113 -6.78 12.43 8.19
CA ARG A 113 -6.60 13.35 7.03
C ARG A 113 -7.45 14.61 7.11
N GLY A 114 -8.71 14.50 7.54
CA GLY A 114 -9.63 15.64 7.66
C GLY A 114 -9.13 16.71 8.64
N ARG A 115 -8.48 16.29 9.74
CA ARG A 115 -7.89 17.20 10.74
C ARG A 115 -6.52 17.73 10.32
N LEU A 116 -5.76 16.95 9.55
CA LEU A 116 -4.43 17.30 9.03
C LEU A 116 -4.48 18.21 7.78
N ALA A 117 -5.64 18.37 7.15
CA ALA A 117 -5.83 19.25 6.00
C ALA A 117 -5.89 20.74 6.36
N THR A 118 -5.80 21.09 7.65
CA THR A 118 -5.87 22.46 8.18
C THR A 118 -4.67 23.34 7.82
N SER A 119 -3.52 22.74 7.47
CA SER A 119 -2.30 23.46 7.08
C SER A 119 -1.60 22.81 5.89
N ALA A 120 -0.99 23.63 5.02
CA ALA A 120 -0.16 23.15 3.91
C ALA A 120 1.02 22.28 4.40
N ARG A 121 1.58 22.59 5.59
CA ARG A 121 2.66 21.80 6.21
C ARG A 121 2.16 20.44 6.69
N ALA A 122 1.00 20.41 7.33
CA ALA A 122 0.37 19.18 7.81
C ALA A 122 -0.04 18.28 6.63
N THR A 123 -0.58 18.84 5.56
CA THR A 123 -0.88 18.11 4.32
C THR A 123 0.36 17.51 3.66
N ARG A 124 1.50 18.24 3.62
CA ARG A 124 2.77 17.70 3.12
C ARG A 124 3.30 16.56 3.97
N THR A 125 3.23 16.70 5.30
CA THR A 125 3.67 15.68 6.26
C THR A 125 2.81 14.42 6.13
N TRP A 126 1.48 14.58 6.07
CA TRP A 126 0.54 13.49 5.82
C TRP A 126 0.90 12.73 4.54
N ARG A 127 1.17 13.43 3.43
CA ARG A 127 1.58 12.79 2.17
C ARG A 127 2.87 11.98 2.33
N ARG A 128 3.87 12.50 3.06
CA ARG A 128 5.14 11.79 3.30
C ARG A 128 4.93 10.53 4.13
N VAL A 129 4.14 10.62 5.21
CA VAL A 129 3.78 9.47 6.04
C VAL A 129 3.00 8.44 5.21
N HIS A 130 2.06 8.89 4.39
CA HIS A 130 1.25 8.01 3.55
C HIS A 130 2.07 7.30 2.46
N LEU A 131 3.24 7.82 2.07
CA LEU A 131 4.17 7.11 1.18
C LEU A 131 4.76 5.85 1.84
N ALA A 132 4.76 5.75 3.18
CA ALA A 132 5.15 4.54 3.87
C ALA A 132 4.27 3.34 3.49
N ALA A 133 3.08 3.55 2.92
CA ALA A 133 2.24 2.49 2.39
C ALA A 133 2.95 1.65 1.31
N TYR A 134 3.78 2.27 0.47
CA TYR A 134 4.56 1.54 -0.55
C TYR A 134 5.63 0.66 0.09
N ALA A 135 6.31 1.17 1.12
CA ALA A 135 7.29 0.41 1.88
C ALA A 135 6.63 -0.75 2.64
N GLY A 136 5.49 -0.49 3.29
CA GLY A 136 4.69 -1.51 3.98
C GLY A 136 4.20 -2.61 3.04
N TRP A 137 3.71 -2.24 1.85
CA TRP A 137 3.31 -3.21 0.82
C TRP A 137 4.50 -4.03 0.31
N ALA A 138 5.66 -3.41 0.04
CA ALA A 138 6.85 -4.12 -0.39
C ALA A 138 7.36 -5.10 0.69
N ALA A 139 7.35 -4.67 1.96
CA ALA A 139 7.71 -5.51 3.09
C ALA A 139 6.72 -6.68 3.26
N ALA A 140 5.41 -6.44 3.09
CA ALA A 140 4.39 -7.51 3.13
C ALA A 140 4.56 -8.52 2.00
N MET A 141 4.86 -8.06 0.78
CA MET A 141 5.15 -8.92 -0.36
C MET A 141 6.39 -9.79 -0.09
N ALA A 142 7.48 -9.17 0.37
CA ALA A 142 8.71 -9.87 0.71
C ALA A 142 8.51 -10.86 1.87
N HIS A 143 7.74 -10.48 2.90
CA HIS A 143 7.33 -11.37 3.98
C HIS A 143 6.58 -12.59 3.44
N GLY A 144 5.56 -12.39 2.59
CA GLY A 144 4.80 -13.49 1.99
C GLY A 144 5.68 -14.45 1.19
N ILE A 145 6.58 -13.93 0.35
CA ILE A 145 7.49 -14.74 -0.47
C ILE A 145 8.47 -15.54 0.41
N LEU A 146 9.05 -14.90 1.44
CA LEU A 146 10.10 -15.49 2.29
C LEU A 146 9.55 -16.41 3.38
N ALA A 147 8.35 -16.14 3.90
CA ALA A 147 7.71 -16.95 4.94
C ALA A 147 6.78 -18.02 4.36
N GLY A 148 6.23 -17.81 3.15
CA GLY A 148 5.27 -18.69 2.51
C GLY A 148 5.86 -20.06 2.21
N THR A 149 5.24 -21.11 2.75
CA THR A 149 5.53 -22.50 2.39
C THR A 149 5.03 -22.86 0.99
N ASP A 150 4.02 -22.13 0.52
CA ASP A 150 3.34 -22.39 -0.75
C ASP A 150 3.91 -21.55 -1.90
N THR A 151 5.02 -20.82 -1.69
CA THR A 151 5.65 -19.99 -2.73
C THR A 151 6.06 -20.81 -3.97
N GLY A 152 6.28 -22.13 -3.81
CA GLY A 152 6.53 -23.04 -4.94
C GLY A 152 5.28 -23.40 -5.76
N ALA A 153 4.07 -23.11 -5.27
CA ALA A 153 2.84 -23.39 -5.99
C ALA A 153 2.57 -22.32 -7.07
N THR A 154 2.13 -22.77 -8.24
CA THR A 154 1.87 -21.92 -9.41
C THR A 154 0.84 -20.83 -9.11
N TRP A 155 -0.21 -21.16 -8.37
CA TRP A 155 -1.27 -20.22 -8.00
C TRP A 155 -0.76 -19.09 -7.08
N THR A 156 0.10 -19.41 -6.11
CA THR A 156 0.66 -18.43 -5.16
C THR A 156 1.60 -17.46 -5.89
N THR A 157 2.47 -18.01 -6.75
CA THR A 157 3.37 -17.22 -7.59
C THR A 157 2.60 -16.32 -8.55
N ALA A 158 1.53 -16.81 -9.17
CA ALA A 158 0.68 -16.01 -10.05
C ALA A 158 0.04 -14.82 -9.30
N ILE A 159 -0.40 -15.01 -8.06
CA ILE A 159 -0.94 -13.91 -7.23
C ILE A 159 0.15 -12.87 -6.93
N TYR A 160 1.35 -13.31 -6.52
CA TYR A 160 2.47 -12.39 -6.24
C TYR A 160 2.87 -11.60 -7.49
N ALA A 161 2.97 -12.25 -8.64
CA ALA A 161 3.26 -11.61 -9.91
C ALA A 161 2.17 -10.61 -10.31
N ALA A 162 0.90 -10.97 -10.20
CA ALA A 162 -0.22 -10.09 -10.50
C ALA A 162 -0.25 -8.86 -9.59
N CYS A 163 -0.02 -9.05 -8.29
CA CYS A 163 0.06 -7.95 -7.33
C CYS A 163 1.24 -7.02 -7.62
N GLY A 164 2.42 -7.60 -7.91
CA GLY A 164 3.62 -6.87 -8.30
C GLY A 164 3.39 -6.02 -9.54
N LEU A 165 2.83 -6.62 -10.59
CA LEU A 165 2.51 -5.95 -11.84
C LEU A 165 1.49 -4.82 -11.64
N ALA A 166 0.43 -5.06 -10.87
CA ALA A 166 -0.60 -4.05 -10.60
C ALA A 166 -0.03 -2.78 -9.95
N VAL A 167 0.84 -2.94 -8.92
CA VAL A 167 1.49 -1.80 -8.26
C VAL A 167 2.51 -1.15 -9.17
N ALA A 168 3.33 -1.93 -9.90
CA ALA A 168 4.32 -1.39 -10.82
C ALA A 168 3.67 -0.53 -11.91
N VAL A 169 2.57 -0.99 -12.52
CA VAL A 169 1.80 -0.23 -13.50
C VAL A 169 1.22 1.04 -12.88
N ALA A 170 0.60 0.94 -11.70
CA ALA A 170 -0.01 2.08 -11.04
C ALA A 170 1.02 3.18 -10.68
N VAL A 171 2.19 2.77 -10.16
CA VAL A 171 3.31 3.67 -9.85
C VAL A 171 3.91 4.25 -11.12
N GLY A 172 4.14 3.44 -12.15
CA GLY A 172 4.68 3.90 -13.43
C GLY A 172 3.80 4.96 -14.08
N LEU A 173 2.48 4.77 -14.07
CA LEU A 173 1.53 5.77 -14.55
C LEU A 173 1.54 7.05 -13.71
N ARG A 174 1.66 6.92 -12.38
CA ARG A 174 1.78 8.08 -11.48
C ARG A 174 3.03 8.91 -11.77
N LEU A 175 4.18 8.25 -11.98
CA LEU A 175 5.45 8.92 -12.28
C LEU A 175 5.41 9.63 -13.64
N ARG A 176 4.81 8.99 -14.66
CA ARG A 176 4.58 9.60 -15.98
C ARG A 176 3.76 10.88 -15.88
N ASP A 177 2.66 10.85 -15.12
CA ASP A 177 1.79 12.01 -14.93
C ASP A 177 2.50 13.15 -14.18
N HIS A 178 3.30 12.84 -13.15
CA HIS A 178 4.12 13.84 -12.46
C HIS A 178 5.18 14.46 -13.38
N ALA A 179 5.82 13.68 -14.24
CA ALA A 179 6.79 14.18 -15.21
C ALA A 179 6.12 15.09 -16.25
N ALA A 180 4.93 14.72 -16.76
CA ALA A 180 4.17 15.55 -17.69
C ALA A 180 3.75 16.89 -17.06
N ALA A 181 3.26 16.87 -15.82
CA ALA A 181 2.86 18.09 -15.10
C ALA A 181 4.02 19.08 -14.87
N ARG A 182 5.25 18.58 -14.64
CA ARG A 182 6.45 19.43 -14.50
C ARG A 182 6.91 20.06 -15.82
N ARG A 183 6.60 19.45 -16.97
CA ARG A 183 7.00 19.94 -18.29
C ARG A 183 6.05 21.02 -18.83
N ALA A 184 4.78 21.01 -18.42
CA ALA A 184 3.77 21.97 -18.90
C ALA A 184 4.11 23.45 -18.66
N PRO A 185 4.63 23.88 -17.48
CA PRO A 185 5.04 25.26 -17.25
C PRO A 185 6.19 25.72 -18.18
N LEU A 186 7.14 24.82 -18.47
CA LEU A 186 8.28 25.12 -19.36
C LEU A 186 7.84 25.24 -20.82
N ALA A 187 6.84 24.46 -21.24
CA ALA A 187 6.25 24.58 -22.56
C ALA A 187 5.51 25.92 -22.72
N SER A 188 4.71 26.33 -21.72
CA SER A 188 4.00 27.62 -21.72
C SER A 188 4.94 28.82 -21.70
N ALA A 189 6.05 28.76 -20.95
CA ALA A 189 7.06 29.82 -20.93
C ALA A 189 7.77 29.97 -22.29
N ARG A 190 8.09 28.85 -22.96
CA ARG A 190 8.67 28.88 -24.32
C ARG A 190 7.74 29.47 -25.38
N THR A 191 6.43 29.21 -25.27
CA THR A 191 5.45 29.82 -26.19
C THR A 191 5.31 31.32 -25.98
N LEU A 192 5.35 31.81 -24.73
CA LEU A 192 5.27 33.24 -24.42
C LEU A 192 6.49 34.03 -24.91
N VAL A 193 7.70 33.46 -24.77
CA VAL A 193 8.94 34.07 -25.28
C VAL A 193 8.96 34.13 -26.81
N ARG A 194 8.33 33.16 -27.50
CA ARG A 194 8.24 33.17 -28.97
C ARG A 194 7.15 34.10 -29.53
N SER A 195 6.19 34.54 -28.71
CA SER A 195 5.09 35.42 -29.14
C SER A 195 5.36 36.91 -28.94
N HIS A 196 6.50 37.29 -28.39
CA HIS A 196 6.96 38.68 -28.32
C HIS A 196 8.11 38.90 -29.33
N PRO A 197 7.81 39.35 -30.56
CA PRO A 197 8.80 39.95 -31.46
C PRO A 197 9.24 41.34 -30.98
#